data_AF-A0A2D5E7A6-F1
#
_entry.id   AF-A0A2D5E7A6-F1
#
_cell.length_a   1.000
_cell.length_b   1.000
_cell.length_c   1.000
_cell.angle_alpha   90.00
_cell.angle_beta   90.00
_cell.angle_gamma   90.00
#
_symmetry.space_group_name_H-M   'P 1'
#
loop_
_entity.id
_entity.type
_entity.pdbx_description
1 polymer ?
#
loop_
_entity_poly.entity_id
_entity_poly.type
_entity_poly.pdbx_seq_one_letter_code
_entity_poly.pdbx_strand_id
1 'polypeptide(L)'
;MRLATILDVSTARAVGIPDAVADVVVPHGLPGSAIASIVPGNPLAADWTCPLDLPGELLVAWSGTLADDLFQDDPRTWMAGGHEQFESFCDQVREPLTAMGRRLCFRPHARHVLSDPQGTLDFLRRREGEPFGLALSPIDLLVPSMIPDAEDHFTRILDFMVPRADLLIFGDAVPDEDDEESMTAAPLGDGLLPGPAVVEAILDRLPDHAWVVASPGDIPAVVALKHGDPRN
;
A
#
# COMPACT_ATOMS: atom_id res chain seq x y z
N MET A 1 6.29 9.26 -14.88
CA MET A 1 5.26 8.99 -13.86
C MET A 1 3.97 8.47 -14.48
N ARG A 2 3.58 7.24 -14.11
CA ARG A 2 2.29 6.61 -14.42
C ARG A 2 1.32 6.89 -13.27
N LEU A 3 0.09 7.30 -13.59
CA LEU A 3 -0.91 7.72 -12.59
C LEU A 3 -2.11 6.78 -12.61
N ALA A 4 -2.60 6.42 -11.44
CA ALA A 4 -3.80 5.62 -11.26
C ALA A 4 -4.63 6.12 -10.07
N THR A 5 -5.87 5.66 -9.99
CA THR A 5 -6.83 6.06 -8.97
C THR A 5 -7.46 4.82 -8.35
N ILE A 6 -7.67 4.86 -7.03
CA ILE A 6 -8.48 3.84 -6.35
C ILE A 6 -9.96 4.17 -6.55
N LEU A 7 -10.72 3.21 -7.08
CA LEU A 7 -12.16 3.30 -7.23
C LEU A 7 -12.82 2.27 -6.33
N ASP A 8 -13.85 2.70 -5.59
CA ASP A 8 -14.72 1.77 -4.89
C ASP A 8 -15.46 0.85 -5.87
N VAL A 9 -15.98 -0.28 -5.37
CA VAL A 9 -16.71 -1.27 -6.18
C VAL A 9 -17.84 -0.66 -7.02
N SER A 10 -18.60 0.26 -6.46
CA SER A 10 -19.76 0.85 -7.14
C SER A 10 -19.32 1.75 -8.30
N THR A 11 -18.30 2.58 -8.06
CA THR A 11 -17.70 3.46 -9.04
C THR A 11 -17.00 2.65 -10.13
N ALA A 12 -16.24 1.62 -9.76
CA ALA A 12 -15.55 0.72 -10.69
C ALA A 12 -16.50 0.04 -11.68
N ARG A 13 -17.63 -0.49 -11.20
CA ARG A 13 -18.67 -1.08 -12.04
C ARG A 13 -19.29 -0.06 -12.98
N ALA A 14 -19.56 1.16 -12.48
CA ALA A 14 -20.12 2.23 -13.29
C ALA A 14 -19.21 2.69 -14.44
N VAL A 15 -17.88 2.60 -14.26
CA VAL A 15 -16.88 2.97 -15.28
C VAL A 15 -16.41 1.82 -16.17
N GLY A 16 -17.11 0.68 -16.14
CA GLY A 16 -16.90 -0.42 -17.10
C GLY A 16 -16.07 -1.61 -16.59
N ILE A 17 -15.97 -1.80 -15.27
CA ILE A 17 -15.35 -2.99 -14.65
C ILE A 17 -16.45 -3.79 -13.94
N PRO A 18 -17.32 -4.51 -14.68
CA PRO A 18 -18.53 -5.12 -14.12
C PRO A 18 -18.25 -6.20 -13.08
N ASP A 19 -17.10 -6.88 -13.19
CA ASP A 19 -16.71 -7.98 -12.30
C ASP A 19 -15.99 -7.50 -11.02
N ALA A 20 -15.89 -6.18 -10.79
CA ALA A 20 -15.32 -5.66 -9.55
C ALA A 20 -16.15 -6.12 -8.35
N VAL A 21 -15.50 -6.80 -7.40
CA VAL A 21 -16.06 -7.22 -6.11
C VAL A 21 -15.25 -6.70 -4.92
N ALA A 22 -14.17 -5.98 -5.21
CA ALA A 22 -13.34 -5.24 -4.28
C ALA A 22 -12.93 -3.91 -4.93
N ASP A 23 -12.36 -3.00 -4.15
CA ASP A 23 -11.84 -1.74 -4.68
C ASP A 23 -10.71 -2.02 -5.67
N VAL A 24 -10.64 -1.23 -6.74
CA VAL A 24 -9.70 -1.45 -7.84
C VAL A 24 -8.86 -0.21 -8.11
N VAL A 25 -7.63 -0.43 -8.54
CA VAL A 25 -6.73 0.61 -9.00
C VAL A 25 -6.83 0.69 -10.52
N VAL A 26 -7.26 1.84 -11.04
CA VAL A 26 -7.49 2.07 -12.46
C VAL A 26 -6.55 3.14 -13.00
N PRO A 27 -5.83 2.91 -14.11
CA PRO A 27 -4.99 3.92 -14.73
C PRO A 27 -5.77 5.17 -15.12
N HIS A 28 -5.19 6.33 -14.83
CA HIS A 28 -5.77 7.61 -15.24
C HIS A 28 -5.81 7.71 -16.77
N GLY A 29 -6.99 7.98 -17.33
CA GLY A 29 -7.22 8.13 -18.77
C GLY A 29 -7.46 6.83 -19.55
N LEU A 30 -7.47 5.67 -18.89
CA LEU A 30 -7.82 4.38 -19.51
C LEU A 30 -8.93 3.69 -18.68
N PRO A 31 -10.18 4.18 -18.73
CA PRO A 31 -11.29 3.56 -18.01
C PRO A 31 -11.56 2.14 -18.51
N GLY A 32 -12.07 1.27 -17.63
CA GLY A 32 -12.49 -0.09 -17.96
C GLY A 32 -11.41 -1.17 -17.82
N SER A 33 -10.20 -0.84 -17.37
CA SER A 33 -9.15 -1.82 -17.07
C SER A 33 -8.49 -1.51 -15.72
N ALA A 34 -8.60 -2.43 -14.76
CA ALA A 34 -7.87 -2.34 -13.50
C ALA A 34 -6.43 -2.85 -13.68
N ILE A 35 -5.46 -2.18 -13.05
CA ILE A 35 -4.09 -2.69 -12.90
C ILE A 35 -3.90 -3.47 -11.61
N ALA A 36 -4.70 -3.16 -10.58
CA ALA A 36 -4.68 -3.86 -9.31
C ALA A 36 -6.06 -3.97 -8.68
N SER A 37 -6.23 -4.92 -7.77
CA SER A 37 -7.35 -5.00 -6.84
C SER A 37 -6.87 -4.91 -5.39
N ILE A 38 -7.58 -4.15 -4.55
CA ILE A 38 -7.33 -4.07 -3.11
C ILE A 38 -8.09 -5.21 -2.43
N VAL A 39 -7.36 -6.17 -1.88
CA VAL A 39 -7.93 -7.33 -1.21
C VAL A 39 -8.27 -6.97 0.23
N PRO A 40 -9.56 -7.00 0.63
CA PRO A 40 -9.95 -6.66 1.99
C PRO A 40 -9.56 -7.75 2.99
N GLY A 41 -9.54 -7.40 4.28
CA GLY A 41 -9.36 -8.33 5.38
C GLY A 41 -7.91 -8.52 5.82
N ASN A 42 -7.71 -9.50 6.72
CA ASN A 42 -6.43 -9.82 7.35
C ASN A 42 -5.89 -11.15 6.81
N PRO A 43 -4.76 -11.18 6.07
CA PRO A 43 -4.20 -12.43 5.54
C PRO A 43 -3.79 -13.48 6.58
N LEU A 44 -3.67 -13.09 7.85
CA LEU A 44 -3.38 -14.03 8.94
C LEU A 44 -4.65 -14.56 9.63
N ALA A 45 -5.84 -14.09 9.23
CA ALA A 45 -7.10 -14.64 9.73
C ALA A 45 -7.36 -16.03 9.12
N ALA A 46 -7.90 -16.94 9.93
CA ALA A 46 -8.09 -18.34 9.56
C ALA A 46 -9.09 -18.55 8.39
N ASP A 47 -10.00 -17.62 8.18
CA ASP A 47 -11.01 -17.63 7.13
C ASP A 47 -10.62 -16.79 5.90
N TRP A 48 -9.47 -16.12 5.93
CA TRP A 48 -9.00 -15.32 4.81
C TRP A 48 -8.42 -16.21 3.71
N THR A 49 -8.75 -15.89 2.46
CA THR A 49 -8.19 -16.56 1.29
C THR A 49 -7.78 -15.52 0.26
N CYS A 50 -6.69 -15.78 -0.47
CA CYS A 50 -6.22 -14.89 -1.52
C CYS A 50 -7.13 -15.03 -2.77
N PRO A 51 -7.91 -14.00 -3.15
CA PRO A 51 -8.82 -14.09 -4.27
C PRO A 51 -8.08 -13.81 -5.58
N LEU A 52 -7.72 -14.89 -6.29
CA LEU A 52 -6.88 -14.84 -7.49
C LEU A 52 -7.62 -14.36 -8.75
N ASP A 53 -8.95 -14.37 -8.70
CA ASP A 53 -9.87 -14.05 -9.79
C ASP A 53 -10.25 -12.56 -9.85
N LEU A 54 -9.74 -11.73 -8.94
CA LEU A 54 -9.98 -10.30 -8.96
C LEU A 54 -9.39 -9.61 -10.21
N PRO A 55 -9.96 -8.46 -10.64
CA PRO A 55 -9.44 -7.67 -11.74
C PRO A 55 -7.98 -7.18 -11.53
N GLY A 56 -7.25 -7.03 -12.64
CA GLY A 56 -5.88 -6.52 -12.64
C GLY A 56 -4.80 -7.57 -12.36
N GLU A 57 -3.56 -7.25 -12.73
CA GLU A 57 -2.41 -8.16 -12.59
C GLU A 57 -1.86 -8.20 -11.16
N LEU A 58 -2.04 -7.09 -10.42
CA LEU A 58 -1.60 -6.94 -9.04
C LEU A 58 -2.76 -7.16 -8.07
N LEU A 59 -2.47 -7.83 -6.96
CA LEU A 59 -3.32 -7.90 -5.78
C LEU A 59 -2.63 -7.10 -4.68
N VAL A 60 -3.34 -6.20 -4.02
CA VAL A 60 -2.81 -5.41 -2.90
C VAL A 60 -3.43 -5.92 -1.62
N ALA A 61 -2.61 -6.40 -0.69
CA ALA A 61 -3.09 -6.86 0.61
C ALA A 61 -2.20 -6.30 1.72
N TRP A 62 -2.74 -6.23 2.92
CA TRP A 62 -1.96 -6.02 4.13
C TRP A 62 -0.98 -7.19 4.36
N SER A 63 0.03 -7.01 5.20
CA SER A 63 0.84 -8.16 5.67
C SER A 63 0.18 -8.93 6.81
N GLY A 64 -0.86 -8.33 7.42
CA GLY A 64 -1.71 -8.96 8.42
C GLY A 64 -1.23 -8.76 9.86
N THR A 65 -2.10 -9.12 10.80
CA THR A 65 -1.92 -8.95 12.25
C THR A 65 -2.49 -10.16 13.00
N LEU A 66 -2.03 -10.40 14.23
CA LEU A 66 -2.63 -11.38 15.14
C LEU A 66 -3.68 -10.78 16.09
N ALA A 67 -3.95 -9.48 15.96
CA ALA A 67 -5.02 -8.80 16.67
C ALA A 67 -6.41 -9.25 16.18
N ASP A 68 -7.43 -9.00 17.00
CA ASP A 68 -8.83 -9.30 16.65
C ASP A 68 -9.35 -8.35 15.56
N ASP A 69 -8.91 -7.08 15.58
CA ASP A 69 -9.20 -6.08 14.57
C ASP A 69 -7.96 -5.73 13.72
N LEU A 70 -8.18 -5.47 12.42
CA LEU A 70 -7.12 -5.29 11.44
C LEU A 70 -6.11 -4.19 11.79
N PHE A 71 -6.57 -3.14 12.48
CA PHE A 71 -5.72 -2.02 12.88
C PHE A 71 -5.50 -1.97 14.38
N GLN A 72 -5.84 -2.99 15.16
CA GLN A 72 -5.53 -2.99 16.59
C GLN A 72 -4.07 -3.40 16.82
N ASP A 73 -3.49 -2.88 17.90
CA ASP A 73 -2.16 -3.25 18.33
C ASP A 73 -2.12 -4.65 18.97
N ASP A 74 -1.14 -5.47 18.58
CA ASP A 74 -0.88 -6.76 19.21
C ASP A 74 0.61 -7.11 19.14
N PRO A 75 1.32 -7.11 20.27
CA PRO A 75 2.74 -7.43 20.33
C PRO A 75 3.10 -8.79 19.70
N ARG A 76 2.18 -9.76 19.69
CA ARG A 76 2.42 -11.10 19.12
C ARG A 76 2.65 -11.02 17.60
N THR A 77 2.11 -10.00 16.93
CA THR A 77 2.27 -9.77 15.48
C THR A 77 3.74 -9.66 15.08
N TRP A 78 4.57 -9.02 15.91
CA TRP A 78 6.01 -8.84 15.62
C TRP A 78 6.92 -9.86 16.29
N MET A 79 6.35 -10.80 17.04
CA MET A 79 7.09 -11.92 17.59
C MET A 79 7.27 -13.02 16.54
N ALA A 80 8.13 -14.00 16.84
CA ALA A 80 8.41 -15.13 15.96
C ALA A 80 7.13 -15.80 15.40
N GLY A 81 6.09 -15.96 16.23
CA GLY A 81 4.84 -16.58 15.81
C GLY A 81 4.07 -15.81 14.73
N GLY A 82 4.08 -14.46 14.75
CA GLY A 82 3.47 -13.65 13.70
C GLY A 82 4.24 -13.75 12.37
N HIS A 83 5.57 -13.69 12.43
CA HIS A 83 6.42 -13.90 11.27
C HIS A 83 6.29 -15.31 10.68
N GLU A 84 6.25 -16.36 11.52
CA GLU A 84 6.08 -17.75 11.06
C GLU A 84 4.75 -17.95 10.34
N GLN A 85 3.65 -17.36 10.85
CA GLN A 85 2.34 -17.41 10.18
C GLN A 85 2.36 -16.67 8.84
N PHE A 86 2.98 -15.50 8.79
CA PHE A 86 3.13 -14.73 7.55
C PHE A 86 3.98 -15.45 6.50
N GLU A 87 5.08 -16.07 6.90
CA GLU A 87 5.92 -16.87 5.98
C GLU A 87 5.17 -18.10 5.48
N SER A 88 4.43 -18.79 6.37
CA SER A 88 3.59 -19.93 5.98
C SER A 88 2.50 -19.51 4.99
N PHE A 89 1.86 -18.37 5.22
CA PHE A 89 0.90 -17.78 4.29
C PHE A 89 1.53 -17.56 2.91
N CYS A 90 2.70 -16.90 2.85
CA CYS A 90 3.41 -16.66 1.60
C CYS A 90 3.73 -17.97 0.86
N ASP A 91 4.21 -18.98 1.57
CA ASP A 91 4.50 -20.30 0.98
C ASP A 91 3.24 -20.96 0.38
N GLN A 92 2.09 -20.82 1.03
CA GLN A 92 0.81 -21.39 0.57
C GLN A 92 0.30 -20.71 -0.70
N VAL A 93 0.44 -19.38 -0.82
CA VAL A 93 -0.11 -18.63 -1.97
C VAL A 93 0.84 -18.49 -3.15
N ARG A 94 2.14 -18.78 -2.97
CA ARG A 94 3.18 -18.59 -4.00
C ARG A 94 2.89 -19.35 -5.30
N GLU A 95 2.62 -20.65 -5.21
CA GLU A 95 2.36 -21.48 -6.40
C GLU A 95 1.08 -21.06 -7.14
N PRO A 96 -0.08 -20.88 -6.47
CA PRO A 96 -1.28 -20.35 -7.11
C PRO A 96 -1.09 -18.99 -7.80
N LEU A 97 -0.41 -18.04 -7.14
CA LEU A 97 -0.12 -16.73 -7.74
C LEU A 97 0.73 -16.86 -9.00
N THR A 98 1.79 -17.67 -8.95
CA THR A 98 2.69 -17.91 -10.09
C THR A 98 1.94 -18.56 -11.26
N ALA A 99 1.13 -19.58 -10.98
CA ALA A 99 0.35 -20.28 -11.99
C ALA A 99 -0.66 -19.38 -12.71
N MET A 100 -1.21 -18.39 -11.99
CA MET A 100 -2.14 -17.40 -12.52
C MET A 100 -1.46 -16.16 -13.11
N GLY A 101 -0.12 -16.07 -13.06
CA GLY A 101 0.63 -14.89 -13.52
C GLY A 101 0.29 -13.62 -12.73
N ARG A 102 -0.08 -13.77 -11.44
CA ARG A 102 -0.46 -12.67 -10.55
C ARG A 102 0.71 -12.31 -9.64
N ARG A 103 0.74 -11.05 -9.19
CA ARG A 103 1.65 -10.58 -8.15
C ARG A 103 0.87 -10.07 -6.95
N LEU A 104 1.24 -10.53 -5.74
CA LEU A 104 0.69 -10.02 -4.48
C LEU A 104 1.63 -8.95 -3.91
N CYS A 105 1.21 -7.70 -3.98
CA CYS A 105 1.91 -6.55 -3.42
C CYS A 105 1.44 -6.33 -1.98
N PHE A 106 2.35 -6.44 -1.02
CA PHE A 106 2.04 -6.13 0.36
C PHE A 106 2.04 -4.62 0.57
N ARG A 107 1.01 -4.10 1.24
CA ARG A 107 0.93 -2.74 1.79
C ARG A 107 1.38 -2.80 3.25
N PRO A 108 2.59 -2.33 3.57
CA PRO A 108 3.08 -2.30 4.95
C PRO A 108 2.20 -1.37 5.81
N HIS A 109 2.11 -1.67 7.09
CA HIS A 109 1.41 -0.84 8.07
C HIS A 109 2.06 -1.03 9.44
N ALA A 110 2.18 0.04 10.22
CA ALA A 110 2.91 0.04 11.50
C ALA A 110 2.42 -1.04 12.49
N ARG A 111 1.14 -1.42 12.44
CA ARG A 111 0.51 -2.44 13.31
C ARG A 111 0.51 -3.87 12.73
N HIS A 112 1.16 -4.11 11.59
CA HIS A 112 1.17 -5.42 10.90
C HIS A 112 2.56 -6.08 10.93
N VAL A 113 2.68 -7.31 10.41
CA VAL A 113 3.96 -8.05 10.38
C VAL A 113 5.05 -7.27 9.63
N LEU A 114 4.71 -6.68 8.48
CA LEU A 114 5.58 -5.73 7.77
C LEU A 114 5.25 -4.32 8.27
N SER A 115 5.90 -3.94 9.38
CA SER A 115 5.65 -2.68 10.11
C SER A 115 6.75 -1.64 10.00
N ASP A 116 7.89 -2.00 9.42
CA ASP A 116 9.02 -1.09 9.29
C ASP A 116 9.76 -1.29 7.95
N PRO A 117 10.57 -0.29 7.53
CA PRO A 117 11.33 -0.37 6.28
C PRO A 117 12.30 -1.54 6.21
N GLN A 118 13.02 -1.83 7.30
CA GLN A 118 14.06 -2.84 7.30
C GLN A 118 13.45 -4.24 7.15
N GLY A 119 12.46 -4.58 7.98
CA GLY A 119 11.75 -5.86 7.92
C GLY A 119 11.08 -6.10 6.57
N THR A 120 10.46 -5.05 6.00
CA THR A 120 9.84 -5.10 4.67
C THR A 120 10.86 -5.39 3.57
N LEU A 121 11.97 -4.66 3.57
CA LEU A 121 13.01 -4.82 2.54
C LEU A 121 13.73 -6.15 2.66
N ASP A 122 13.98 -6.64 3.88
CA ASP A 122 14.56 -7.95 4.12
C ASP A 122 13.64 -9.09 3.64
N PHE A 123 12.32 -8.96 3.85
CA PHE A 123 11.34 -9.88 3.28
C PHE A 123 11.42 -9.90 1.74
N LEU A 124 11.30 -8.74 1.09
CA LEU A 124 11.32 -8.63 -0.37
C LEU A 124 12.62 -9.19 -0.97
N ARG A 125 13.75 -8.97 -0.29
CA ARG A 125 15.06 -9.52 -0.69
C ARG A 125 15.12 -11.03 -0.55
N ARG A 126 14.62 -11.61 0.56
CA ARG A 126 14.61 -13.07 0.75
C ARG A 126 13.70 -13.79 -0.23
N ARG A 127 12.64 -13.11 -0.67
CA ARG A 127 11.60 -13.61 -1.58
C ARG A 127 11.80 -13.12 -3.02
N GLU A 128 13.02 -12.73 -3.37
CA GLU A 128 13.34 -12.26 -4.73
C GLU A 128 13.05 -13.35 -5.77
N GLY A 129 12.34 -12.98 -6.83
CA GLY A 129 11.88 -13.91 -7.88
C GLY A 129 10.56 -14.62 -7.58
N GLU A 130 10.01 -14.48 -6.38
CA GLU A 130 8.65 -14.94 -6.03
C GLU A 130 7.60 -13.87 -6.39
N PRO A 131 6.29 -14.20 -6.48
CA PRO A 131 5.26 -13.28 -6.95
C PRO A 131 4.83 -12.27 -5.87
N PHE A 132 5.80 -11.76 -5.09
CA PHE A 132 5.58 -10.77 -4.04
C PHE A 132 6.14 -9.41 -4.44
N GLY A 133 5.44 -8.36 -4.05
CA GLY A 133 5.75 -6.97 -4.39
C GLY A 133 5.45 -6.01 -3.26
N LEU A 134 5.62 -4.72 -3.53
CA LEU A 134 5.42 -3.65 -2.56
C LEU A 134 4.39 -2.64 -3.07
N ALA A 135 3.29 -2.50 -2.33
CA ALA A 135 2.35 -1.39 -2.46
C ALA A 135 2.64 -0.38 -1.34
N LEU A 136 3.63 0.48 -1.56
CA LEU A 136 4.12 1.42 -0.55
C LEU A 136 3.12 2.55 -0.35
N SER A 137 2.71 2.77 0.89
CA SER A 137 2.04 3.97 1.36
C SER A 137 2.85 4.49 2.54
N PRO A 138 3.69 5.51 2.38
CA PRO A 138 4.60 5.94 3.44
C PRO A 138 3.86 6.32 4.74
N ILE A 139 2.66 6.90 4.60
CA ILE A 139 1.88 7.39 5.74
C ILE A 139 1.35 6.25 6.63
N ASP A 140 1.13 5.05 6.09
CA ASP A 140 0.61 3.90 6.85
C ASP A 140 1.65 3.28 7.81
N LEU A 141 2.92 3.67 7.65
CA LEU A 141 4.01 3.27 8.54
C LEU A 141 4.19 4.23 9.72
N LEU A 142 3.39 5.30 9.79
CA LEU A 142 3.41 6.27 10.86
C LEU A 142 2.27 6.02 11.85
N VAL A 143 2.59 6.05 13.14
CA VAL A 143 1.60 6.11 14.24
C VAL A 143 1.81 7.38 15.06
N PRO A 144 0.83 7.84 15.85
CA PRO A 144 0.91 9.12 16.56
C PRO A 144 2.16 9.29 17.42
N SER A 145 2.62 8.23 18.09
CA SER A 145 3.82 8.25 18.92
C SER A 145 5.13 8.48 18.15
N MET A 146 5.13 8.30 16.82
CA MET A 146 6.28 8.53 15.95
C MET A 146 6.34 9.93 15.35
N ILE A 147 5.27 10.73 15.47
CA ILE A 147 5.16 12.07 14.88
C ILE A 147 6.35 12.99 15.25
N PRO A 148 6.83 13.02 16.51
CA PRO A 148 7.99 13.84 16.87
C PRO A 148 9.26 13.56 16.05
N ASP A 149 9.40 12.33 15.54
CA ASP A 149 10.55 11.85 14.76
C ASP A 149 10.17 11.54 13.29
N ALA A 150 9.03 12.05 12.81
CA ALA A 150 8.46 11.68 11.51
C ALA A 150 9.38 12.01 10.33
N GLU A 151 10.12 13.13 10.37
CA GLU A 151 11.03 13.54 9.31
C GLU A 151 12.13 12.48 9.05
N ASP A 152 12.74 12.00 10.13
CA ASP A 152 13.74 10.92 10.10
C ASP A 152 13.11 9.59 9.64
N HIS A 153 11.88 9.33 10.05
CA HIS A 153 11.14 8.13 9.67
C HIS A 153 10.84 8.12 8.16
N PHE A 154 10.29 9.20 7.63
CA PHE A 154 9.99 9.35 6.21
C PHE A 154 11.24 9.36 5.35
N THR A 155 12.33 9.99 5.79
CA THR A 155 13.59 9.96 5.05
C THR A 155 14.03 8.52 4.76
N ARG A 156 13.97 7.63 5.75
CA ARG A 156 14.32 6.21 5.57
C ARG A 156 13.34 5.49 4.64
N ILE A 157 12.03 5.74 4.78
CA ILE A 157 11.02 5.13 3.88
C ILE A 157 11.29 5.57 2.43
N LEU A 158 11.48 6.86 2.21
CA LEU A 158 11.61 7.44 0.87
C LEU A 158 12.92 7.03 0.20
N ASP A 159 14.03 7.00 0.93
CA ASP A 159 15.32 6.60 0.36
C ASP A 159 15.39 5.11 0.02
N PHE A 160 14.82 4.24 0.86
CA PHE A 160 15.04 2.80 0.75
C PHE A 160 13.86 2.01 0.18
N MET A 161 12.62 2.44 0.41
CA MET A 161 11.43 1.67 0.00
C MET A 161 10.87 2.12 -1.36
N VAL A 162 10.92 3.41 -1.69
CA VAL A 162 10.45 3.92 -2.99
C VAL A 162 11.11 3.20 -4.19
N PRO A 163 12.44 2.93 -4.20
CA PRO A 163 13.07 2.16 -5.28
C PRO A 163 12.56 0.73 -5.47
N ARG A 164 11.79 0.20 -4.51
CA ARG A 164 11.26 -1.18 -4.53
C ARG A 164 9.75 -1.24 -4.75
N ALA A 165 9.07 -0.09 -4.84
CA ALA A 165 7.63 -0.04 -4.94
C ALA A 165 7.14 -0.49 -6.34
N ASP A 166 6.15 -1.37 -6.37
CA ASP A 166 5.32 -1.66 -7.55
C ASP A 166 4.18 -0.65 -7.67
N LEU A 167 3.63 -0.24 -6.53
CA LEU A 167 2.64 0.82 -6.37
C LEU A 167 3.12 1.77 -5.28
N LEU A 168 3.04 3.06 -5.53
CA LEU A 168 3.16 4.10 -4.52
C LEU A 168 1.78 4.69 -4.30
N ILE A 169 1.13 4.31 -3.20
CA ILE A 169 -0.15 4.85 -2.77
C ILE A 169 0.13 6.16 -2.06
N PHE A 170 -0.41 7.23 -2.62
CA PHE A 170 -0.19 8.59 -2.22
C PHE A 170 -1.45 9.08 -1.52
N GLY A 171 -1.37 9.13 -0.20
CA GLY A 171 -2.41 9.62 0.70
C GLY A 171 -1.76 10.29 1.91
N ASP A 172 -2.53 11.11 2.59
CA ASP A 172 -2.09 11.83 3.79
C ASP A 172 -2.90 11.40 5.00
N ALA A 173 -2.40 11.71 6.19
CA ALA A 173 -3.08 11.39 7.43
C ALA A 173 -2.75 12.37 8.55
N VAL A 174 -3.66 12.46 9.49
CA VAL A 174 -3.54 13.22 10.75
C VAL A 174 -3.89 12.29 11.92
N PRO A 175 -3.46 12.60 13.15
CA PRO A 175 -3.95 11.89 14.34
C PRO A 175 -5.47 11.94 14.40
N ASP A 176 -6.09 10.85 14.81
CA ASP A 176 -7.54 10.85 15.07
C ASP A 176 -7.84 11.69 16.32
N GLU A 177 -8.90 12.49 16.28
CA GLU A 177 -9.33 13.32 17.40
C GLU A 177 -9.99 12.49 18.52
N ASP A 178 -10.57 11.33 18.17
CA ASP A 178 -11.30 10.45 19.09
C ASP A 178 -10.47 9.26 19.59
N ASP A 179 -9.32 8.96 18.96
CA ASP A 179 -8.39 7.89 19.35
C ASP A 179 -6.93 8.33 19.14
N GLU A 180 -6.28 8.73 20.26
CA GLU A 180 -4.91 9.25 20.31
C GLU A 180 -3.84 8.27 19.80
N GLU A 181 -4.15 6.99 19.66
CA GLU A 181 -3.21 5.99 19.15
C GLU A 181 -3.35 5.77 17.64
N SER A 182 -4.39 6.31 17.02
CA SER A 182 -4.74 6.05 15.62
C SER A 182 -4.50 7.25 14.69
N MET A 183 -4.44 6.94 13.40
CA MET A 183 -4.33 7.93 12.32
C MET A 183 -5.60 7.85 11.46
N THR A 184 -6.09 9.00 11.01
CA THR A 184 -7.21 9.10 10.07
C THR A 184 -6.76 9.75 8.77
N ALA A 185 -7.37 9.35 7.65
CA ALA A 185 -7.01 9.84 6.33
C ALA A 185 -7.31 11.34 6.17
N ALA A 186 -6.42 12.06 5.53
CA ALA A 186 -6.56 13.47 5.19
C ALA A 186 -6.32 13.69 3.67
N PRO A 187 -6.88 14.76 3.08
CA PRO A 187 -6.53 15.16 1.72
C PRO A 187 -5.02 15.38 1.57
N LEU A 188 -4.49 15.14 0.36
CA LEU A 188 -3.06 15.34 0.10
C LEU A 188 -2.63 16.80 0.35
N GLY A 189 -1.65 16.98 1.25
CA GLY A 189 -1.10 18.27 1.63
C GLY A 189 -1.73 18.87 2.89
N ASP A 190 -2.78 18.24 3.42
CA ASP A 190 -3.44 18.66 4.66
C ASP A 190 -3.00 17.82 5.88
N GLY A 191 -2.10 16.84 5.70
CA GLY A 191 -1.62 15.98 6.79
C GLY A 191 -0.11 16.07 7.04
N LEU A 192 0.49 14.93 7.40
CA LEU A 192 1.87 14.82 7.88
C LEU A 192 2.87 14.37 6.81
N LEU A 193 2.41 13.95 5.63
CA LEU A 193 3.30 13.47 4.59
C LEU A 193 4.20 14.61 4.06
N PRO A 194 5.54 14.44 3.99
CA PRO A 194 6.44 15.51 3.56
C PRO A 194 6.40 15.68 2.04
N GLY A 195 5.39 16.37 1.53
CA GLY A 195 5.07 16.53 0.10
C GLY A 195 6.29 16.74 -0.80
N PRO A 196 7.13 17.76 -0.57
CA PRO A 196 8.32 18.00 -1.38
C PRO A 196 9.30 16.82 -1.44
N ALA A 197 9.56 16.17 -0.30
CA ALA A 197 10.48 15.02 -0.23
C ALA A 197 9.90 13.79 -0.94
N VAL A 198 8.58 13.56 -0.84
CA VAL A 198 7.91 12.49 -1.57
C VAL A 198 7.99 12.72 -3.07
N VAL A 199 7.76 13.95 -3.52
CA VAL A 199 7.85 14.32 -4.95
C VAL A 199 9.26 14.11 -5.47
N GLU A 200 10.28 14.55 -4.73
CA GLU A 200 11.68 14.30 -5.07
C GLU A 200 11.96 12.79 -5.19
N ALA A 201 11.52 12.00 -4.21
CA ALA A 201 11.68 10.54 -4.24
C ALA A 201 10.96 9.90 -5.44
N ILE A 202 9.76 10.38 -5.80
CA ILE A 202 9.03 9.91 -6.98
C ILE A 202 9.80 10.19 -8.26
N LEU A 203 10.34 11.40 -8.41
CA LEU A 203 11.00 11.82 -9.64
C LEU A 203 12.36 11.14 -9.80
N ASP A 204 13.10 10.93 -8.71
CA ASP A 204 14.48 10.47 -8.76
C ASP A 204 14.64 8.96 -8.56
N ARG A 205 13.72 8.33 -7.82
CA ARG A 205 13.93 6.97 -7.29
C ARG A 205 12.82 5.98 -7.62
N LEU A 206 11.60 6.43 -7.96
CA LEU A 206 10.49 5.53 -8.25
C LEU A 206 10.75 4.76 -9.57
N PRO A 207 10.61 3.42 -9.60
CA PRO A 207 10.82 2.65 -10.81
C PRO A 207 9.85 3.02 -11.94
N ASP A 208 10.31 2.98 -13.19
CA ASP A 208 9.51 3.31 -14.38
C ASP A 208 8.25 2.44 -14.58
N HIS A 209 8.26 1.23 -14.01
CA HIS A 209 7.12 0.32 -14.07
C HIS A 209 6.05 0.65 -13.03
N ALA A 210 6.42 1.33 -11.95
CA ALA A 210 5.57 1.58 -10.81
C ALA A 210 4.48 2.62 -11.12
N TRP A 211 3.36 2.50 -10.43
CA TRP A 211 2.25 3.44 -10.53
C TRP A 211 2.18 4.30 -9.27
N VAL A 212 1.98 5.61 -9.45
CA VAL A 212 1.54 6.49 -8.38
C VAL A 212 0.01 6.44 -8.34
N VAL A 213 -0.52 6.01 -7.20
CA VAL A 213 -1.95 5.77 -6.97
C VAL A 213 -2.46 6.83 -6.00
N ALA A 214 -3.52 7.54 -6.33
CA ALA A 214 -4.11 8.54 -5.44
C ALA A 214 -5.62 8.34 -5.28
N SER A 215 -6.20 8.93 -4.25
CA SER A 215 -7.66 8.99 -4.13
C SER A 215 -8.25 9.83 -5.28
N PRO A 216 -9.52 9.62 -5.68
CA PRO A 216 -10.15 10.42 -6.72
C PRO A 216 -10.11 11.94 -6.46
N GLY A 217 -10.23 12.34 -5.19
CA GLY A 217 -10.19 13.76 -4.78
C GLY A 217 -8.81 14.38 -4.92
N ASP A 218 -7.76 13.58 -4.82
CA ASP A 218 -6.37 14.03 -4.80
C ASP A 218 -5.70 14.03 -6.18
N ILE A 219 -6.34 13.43 -7.20
CA ILE A 219 -5.80 13.39 -8.57
C ILE A 219 -5.38 14.76 -9.11
N PRO A 220 -6.15 15.85 -8.94
CA PRO A 220 -5.72 17.18 -9.37
C PRO A 220 -4.37 17.59 -8.76
N ALA A 221 -4.15 17.32 -7.46
CA ALA A 221 -2.90 17.64 -6.79
C ALA A 221 -1.73 16.82 -7.36
N VAL A 222 -1.93 15.51 -7.55
CA VAL A 222 -0.89 14.63 -8.13
C VAL A 222 -0.57 14.98 -9.58
N VAL A 223 -1.56 15.42 -10.35
CA VAL A 223 -1.36 15.91 -11.72
C VAL A 223 -0.57 17.22 -11.72
N ALA A 224 -0.86 18.15 -10.79
CA ALA A 224 -0.08 19.39 -10.66
C ALA A 224 1.41 19.10 -10.39
N LEU A 225 1.69 18.15 -9.49
CA LEU A 225 3.05 17.70 -9.17
C LEU A 225 3.77 17.12 -10.41
N LYS A 226 3.08 16.34 -11.24
CA LYS A 226 3.63 15.82 -12.51
C LYS A 226 4.13 16.92 -13.44
N HIS A 227 3.47 18.07 -13.43
CA HIS A 227 3.75 19.18 -14.32
C HIS A 227 4.73 20.22 -13.73
N GLY A 228 5.32 19.93 -12.56
CA GLY A 228 6.28 20.80 -11.91
C GLY A 228 5.65 22.06 -11.33
N ASP A 229 4.37 22.02 -10.97
CA ASP A 229 3.71 23.06 -10.17
C ASP A 229 3.77 22.65 -8.69
N PRO A 230 4.72 23.19 -7.90
CA PRO A 230 4.95 22.78 -6.52
C PRO A 230 3.93 23.39 -5.54
N ARG A 231 2.77 23.86 -6.02
CA ARG A 231 1.73 24.42 -5.15
C ARG A 231 0.97 23.30 -4.44
N ASN A 232 1.62 22.73 -3.42
CA ASN A 232 1.13 22.38 -2.10
C ASN A 232 2.30 21.82 -1.29
#